data_AF-Q57YR0-F1
#
_entry.id   AF-Q57YR0-F1
#
_cell.length_a   1.000
_cell.length_b   1.000
_cell.length_c   1.000
_cell.angle_alpha   90.00
_cell.angle_beta   90.00
_cell.angle_gamma   90.00
#
_symmetry.space_group_name_H-M   'P 1'
#
loop_
_entity.id
_entity.type
_entity.pdbx_description
1 polymer ?
#
loop_
_entity_poly.entity_id
_entity_poly.type
_entity_poly.pdbx_seq_one_letter_code
_entity_poly.pdbx_strand_id
1 'polypeptide(L)'
;MYVDSDEEAAAVSTVVEQVAPYAAAVTPTSNAWSERVVARLRSLQRELCNFNVALPDVVSFRVDGKDFCVRRELLLKDPQSVLFLMAVKHFQQHTADRGVENAIEVPCRNPMLFGMLLNLLRGYKNPIPEAYRDACYAEARFYGLLRSWSSRYAVVVEGPFCPLPCSGRLFSDVVCATAGSYCRRGKYRITFNVLRCDTMAVGVISRDKEKMWADSVDQWEGFALCWNDGRTVHNFGEAVMERTGVTYAANARIRVELDCDEGILSWCFLERQQMSVVRLPPMSFAFVVVLARSSEVQIVGSD
;
A
#
# COMPACT_ATOMS: atom_id res chain seq x y z
N MET A 1 -58.93 15.30 31.26
CA MET A 1 -58.92 16.42 30.29
C MET A 1 -57.94 16.04 29.20
N TYR A 2 -58.46 15.96 27.98
CA TYR A 2 -57.87 15.44 26.73
C TYR A 2 -56.82 16.43 26.15
N VAL A 3 -55.61 16.02 25.75
CA VAL A 3 -55.03 15.49 24.47
C VAL A 3 -54.94 16.47 23.27
N ASP A 4 -53.76 16.43 22.63
CA ASP A 4 -53.33 16.76 21.24
C ASP A 4 -53.29 18.24 20.81
N SER A 5 -52.19 18.81 20.29
CA SER A 5 -51.20 18.46 19.23
C SER A 5 -51.65 18.84 17.81
N ASP A 6 -50.68 19.41 17.07
CA ASP A 6 -50.60 19.78 15.65
C ASP A 6 -51.34 21.06 15.18
N GLU A 7 -50.59 22.01 14.59
CA GLU A 7 -50.91 22.58 13.27
C GLU A 7 -49.77 23.46 12.71
N GLU A 8 -49.54 23.30 11.40
CA GLU A 8 -48.64 24.01 10.50
C GLU A 8 -48.81 25.54 10.49
N ALA A 9 -47.79 26.27 10.02
CA ALA A 9 -47.86 27.05 8.77
C ALA A 9 -46.67 28.00 8.61
N ALA A 10 -46.19 28.06 7.38
CA ALA A 10 -45.05 28.83 6.91
C ALA A 10 -45.23 30.36 6.97
N ALA A 11 -44.12 31.08 7.11
CA ALA A 11 -43.98 32.42 6.55
C ALA A 11 -42.49 32.76 6.26
N VAL A 12 -42.23 32.87 4.96
CA VAL A 12 -41.18 33.57 4.23
C VAL A 12 -40.47 34.69 5.00
N SER A 13 -39.13 34.71 4.95
CA SER A 13 -38.37 35.96 5.08
C SER A 13 -37.30 36.07 4.01
N THR A 14 -37.43 37.16 3.28
CA THR A 14 -36.71 37.62 2.11
C THR A 14 -35.39 38.32 2.45
N VAL A 15 -34.45 38.23 1.48
CA VAL A 15 -33.54 39.30 0.99
C VAL A 15 -32.16 39.46 1.66
N VAL A 16 -31.17 39.07 0.84
CA VAL A 16 -29.84 39.68 0.58
C VAL A 16 -28.71 39.35 1.54
N GLU A 17 -27.82 38.45 1.10
CA GLU A 17 -26.39 38.77 1.04
C GLU A 17 -25.70 38.01 -0.10
N GLN A 18 -24.97 38.79 -0.90
CA GLN A 18 -24.21 38.37 -2.07
C GLN A 18 -23.04 37.46 -1.66
N VAL A 19 -22.97 36.23 -2.15
CA VAL A 19 -21.70 35.50 -2.24
C VAL A 19 -21.60 34.87 -3.62
N ALA A 20 -20.58 35.34 -4.34
CA ALA A 20 -20.27 35.06 -5.74
C ALA A 20 -20.18 33.55 -6.06
N PRO A 21 -20.44 33.15 -7.33
CA PRO A 21 -20.24 31.78 -7.74
C PRO A 21 -18.74 31.48 -7.69
N TYR A 22 -18.37 30.46 -6.93
CA TYR A 22 -17.05 29.84 -7.03
C TYR A 22 -16.94 29.22 -8.43
N ALA A 23 -16.59 30.04 -9.41
CA ALA A 23 -16.02 29.59 -10.66
C ALA A 23 -14.69 28.93 -10.29
N ALA A 24 -14.70 27.61 -10.13
CA ALA A 24 -13.48 26.83 -10.06
C ALA A 24 -12.69 27.14 -11.32
N ALA A 25 -11.68 27.99 -11.19
CA ALA A 25 -10.71 28.24 -12.23
C ALA A 25 -10.08 26.89 -12.58
N VAL A 26 -10.53 26.31 -13.68
CA VAL A 26 -9.80 25.27 -14.39
C VAL A 26 -8.52 25.94 -14.85
N THR A 27 -7.52 25.92 -13.97
CA THR A 27 -6.16 26.25 -14.38
C THR A 27 -5.83 25.28 -15.50
N PRO A 28 -5.38 25.76 -16.67
CA PRO A 28 -4.95 24.88 -17.73
C PRO A 28 -3.70 24.17 -17.20
N THR A 29 -3.88 23.00 -16.60
CA THR A 29 -2.79 22.16 -16.13
C THR A 29 -2.08 21.57 -17.34
N SER A 30 -1.24 22.43 -17.93
CA SER A 30 0.15 22.15 -18.27
C SER A 30 0.39 21.13 -19.37
N ASN A 31 0.27 21.58 -20.62
CA ASN A 31 0.99 20.96 -21.76
C ASN A 31 2.47 20.73 -21.40
N ALA A 32 3.09 21.64 -20.66
CA ALA A 32 4.48 21.53 -20.22
C ALA A 32 4.74 20.36 -19.23
N TRP A 33 3.76 19.90 -18.46
CA TRP A 33 3.92 18.71 -17.61
C TRP A 33 3.82 17.44 -18.46
N SER A 34 2.81 17.36 -19.31
CA SER A 34 2.63 16.24 -20.24
C SER A 34 3.82 16.09 -21.19
N GLU A 35 4.34 17.18 -21.74
CA GLU A 35 5.55 17.19 -22.59
C GLU A 35 6.78 16.70 -21.83
N ARG A 36 6.98 17.11 -20.58
CA ARG A 36 8.07 16.61 -19.73
C ARG A 36 7.96 15.11 -19.47
N VAL A 37 6.75 14.62 -19.20
CA VAL A 37 6.50 13.18 -19.03
C VAL A 37 6.78 12.42 -20.31
N VAL A 38 6.29 12.89 -21.46
CA VAL A 38 6.54 12.28 -22.77
C VAL A 38 8.03 12.26 -23.11
N ALA A 39 8.76 13.37 -22.89
CA ALA A 39 10.20 13.44 -23.11
C ALA A 39 10.96 12.42 -22.25
N ARG A 40 10.56 12.28 -20.97
CA ARG A 40 11.17 11.31 -20.05
C ARG A 40 10.86 9.86 -20.44
N LEU A 41 9.64 9.58 -20.88
CA LEU A 41 9.26 8.26 -21.42
C LEU A 41 10.05 7.92 -22.69
N ARG A 42 10.26 8.88 -23.60
CA ARG A 42 11.11 8.69 -24.79
C ARG A 42 12.59 8.49 -24.45
N SER A 43 13.10 9.12 -23.39
CA SER A 43 14.46 8.85 -22.90
C SER A 43 14.58 7.42 -22.38
N LEU A 44 13.66 7.01 -21.49
CA LEU A 44 13.61 5.66 -20.94
C LEU A 44 13.45 4.60 -22.04
N GLN A 45 12.62 4.86 -23.06
CA GLN A 45 12.46 3.96 -24.20
C GLN A 45 13.77 3.81 -24.98
N ARG A 46 14.50 4.90 -25.23
CA ARG A 46 15.82 4.84 -25.90
C ARG A 46 16.85 4.11 -25.04
N GLU A 47 16.87 4.34 -23.73
CA GLU A 47 17.74 3.62 -22.79
C GLU A 47 17.44 2.12 -22.80
N LEU A 48 16.17 1.73 -22.79
CA LEU A 48 15.72 0.34 -22.92
C LEU A 48 16.15 -0.31 -24.25
N CYS A 49 16.00 0.39 -25.37
CA CYS A 49 16.44 -0.12 -26.68
C CYS A 49 17.96 -0.27 -26.75
N ASN A 50 18.71 0.70 -26.21
CA ASN A 50 20.17 0.68 -26.20
C ASN A 50 20.75 -0.32 -25.19
N PHE A 51 19.98 -0.67 -24.14
CA PHE A 51 20.38 -1.64 -23.13
C PHE A 51 20.77 -2.98 -23.74
N ASN A 52 20.03 -3.43 -24.75
CA ASN A 52 20.28 -4.70 -25.44
C ASN A 52 21.55 -4.71 -26.30
N VAL A 53 22.13 -3.54 -26.62
CA VAL A 53 23.30 -3.46 -27.51
C VAL A 53 24.58 -3.19 -26.72
N ALA A 54 24.49 -2.42 -25.64
CA ALA A 54 25.66 -1.93 -24.91
C ALA A 54 26.17 -2.86 -23.80
N LEU A 55 25.36 -3.80 -23.31
CA LEU A 55 25.72 -4.66 -22.19
C LEU A 55 26.01 -6.10 -22.61
N PRO A 56 27.01 -6.76 -22.00
CA PRO A 56 27.24 -8.20 -22.17
C PRO A 56 26.04 -9.02 -21.69
N ASP A 57 25.89 -10.24 -22.20
CA ASP A 57 24.80 -11.15 -21.81
C ASP A 57 24.82 -11.49 -20.31
N VAL A 58 26.01 -11.48 -19.71
CA VAL A 58 26.22 -11.65 -18.27
C VAL A 58 26.89 -10.41 -17.71
N VAL A 59 26.24 -9.81 -16.71
CA VAL A 59 26.73 -8.65 -15.97
C VAL A 59 27.20 -9.14 -14.60
N SER A 60 28.41 -8.75 -14.21
CA SER A 60 28.99 -9.08 -12.91
C SER A 60 28.84 -7.89 -11.97
N PHE A 61 28.39 -8.14 -10.74
CA PHE A 61 28.34 -7.17 -9.64
C PHE A 61 29.25 -7.64 -8.52
N ARG A 62 30.02 -6.72 -7.93
CA ARG A 62 30.85 -7.00 -6.77
C ARG A 62 30.24 -6.34 -5.54
N VAL A 63 29.86 -7.14 -4.54
CA VAL A 63 29.28 -6.66 -3.28
C VAL A 63 30.15 -7.14 -2.14
N ASP A 64 30.80 -6.23 -1.44
CA ASP A 64 31.70 -6.54 -0.32
C ASP A 64 32.73 -7.64 -0.67
N GLY A 65 33.39 -7.48 -1.82
CA GLY A 65 34.39 -8.41 -2.35
C GLY A 65 33.84 -9.72 -2.93
N LYS A 66 32.53 -9.97 -2.88
CA LYS A 66 31.90 -11.15 -3.49
C LYS A 66 31.31 -10.82 -4.84
N ASP A 67 31.66 -11.63 -5.85
CA ASP A 67 31.17 -11.46 -7.21
C ASP A 67 29.85 -12.22 -7.45
N PHE A 68 28.91 -11.55 -8.10
CA PHE A 68 27.60 -12.06 -8.45
C PHE A 68 27.34 -11.84 -9.94
N CYS A 69 27.10 -12.93 -10.67
CA CYS A 69 26.75 -12.87 -12.07
C CYS A 69 25.23 -12.92 -12.26
N VAL A 70 24.71 -12.02 -13.09
CA VAL A 70 23.31 -12.00 -13.51
C VAL A 70 23.21 -11.92 -15.01
N ARG A 71 22.20 -12.60 -15.58
CA ARG A 71 21.89 -12.42 -16.99
C ARG A 71 21.27 -11.06 -17.22
N ARG A 72 21.60 -10.42 -18.34
CA ARG A 72 21.07 -9.12 -18.76
C ARG A 72 19.54 -9.08 -18.75
N GLU A 73 18.88 -10.18 -19.10
CA GLU A 73 17.41 -10.27 -19.09
C GLU A 73 16.78 -10.05 -17.71
N LEU A 74 17.52 -10.32 -16.62
CA LEU A 74 17.03 -10.08 -15.26
C LEU A 74 16.95 -8.58 -14.93
N LEU A 75 17.88 -7.78 -15.45
CA LEU A 75 17.91 -6.33 -15.25
C LEU A 75 16.77 -5.63 -16.00
N LEU A 76 16.34 -6.21 -17.14
CA LEU A 76 15.20 -5.71 -17.92
C LEU A 76 13.84 -5.83 -17.20
N LYS A 77 13.74 -6.64 -16.14
CA LYS A 77 12.50 -6.77 -15.35
C LYS A 77 12.15 -5.47 -14.61
N ASP A 78 13.18 -4.75 -14.15
CA ASP A 78 13.07 -3.47 -13.45
C ASP A 78 14.02 -2.44 -14.08
N PRO A 79 13.63 -1.81 -15.22
CA PRO A 79 14.48 -0.88 -15.94
C PRO A 79 14.70 0.47 -15.24
N GLN A 80 14.05 0.65 -14.09
CA GLN A 80 14.25 1.80 -13.20
C GLN A 80 15.08 1.43 -11.96
N SER A 81 15.51 0.17 -11.85
CA SER A 81 16.32 -0.28 -10.73
C SER A 81 17.69 0.36 -10.75
N VAL A 82 18.26 0.54 -9.55
CA VAL A 82 19.64 1.00 -9.38
C VAL A 82 20.60 0.05 -10.10
N LEU A 83 20.34 -1.26 -10.08
CA LEU A 83 21.17 -2.25 -10.78
C LEU A 83 21.16 -2.05 -12.30
N PHE A 84 20.00 -1.77 -12.89
CA PHE A 84 19.89 -1.43 -14.30
C PHE A 84 20.68 -0.16 -14.62
N LEU A 85 20.48 0.91 -13.85
CA LEU A 85 21.14 2.20 -14.06
C LEU A 85 22.67 2.11 -13.87
N MET A 86 23.14 1.36 -12.88
CA MET A 86 24.57 1.13 -12.66
C MET A 86 25.19 0.37 -13.84
N ALA A 87 24.51 -0.66 -14.35
CA ALA A 87 24.99 -1.43 -15.49
C ALA A 87 25.02 -0.60 -16.77
N VAL A 88 23.97 0.20 -17.05
CA VAL A 88 23.96 1.16 -18.15
C VAL A 88 25.15 2.11 -18.04
N LYS A 89 25.32 2.76 -16.88
CA LYS A 89 26.38 3.75 -16.68
C LYS A 89 27.77 3.13 -16.86
N HIS A 90 28.01 1.97 -16.25
CA HIS A 90 29.30 1.28 -16.34
C HIS A 90 29.68 0.96 -17.78
N PHE A 91 28.80 0.28 -18.52
CA PHE A 91 29.14 -0.15 -19.89
C PHE A 91 29.05 0.97 -20.93
N GLN A 92 28.25 2.02 -20.71
CA GLN A 92 28.29 3.20 -21.56
C GLN A 92 29.57 4.03 -21.39
N GLN A 93 30.12 4.11 -20.18
CA GLN A 93 31.33 4.88 -19.91
C GLN A 93 32.61 4.15 -20.31
N HIS A 94 32.61 2.81 -20.28
CA HIS A 94 33.80 1.99 -20.49
C HIS A 94 33.89 1.32 -21.87
N THR A 95 33.13 1.77 -22.87
CA THR A 95 33.18 1.24 -24.24
C THR A 95 34.53 1.44 -24.96
N ALA A 96 35.51 2.14 -24.35
CA ALA A 96 36.79 2.45 -24.95
C ALA A 96 38.02 1.76 -24.32
N ASP A 97 37.94 1.15 -23.13
CA ASP A 97 39.13 0.61 -22.43
C ASP A 97 39.01 -0.89 -22.13
N ARG A 98 39.72 -1.71 -22.91
CA ARG A 98 39.73 -3.18 -22.87
C ARG A 98 40.45 -3.79 -21.65
N GLY A 99 40.54 -3.07 -20.53
CA GLY A 99 41.39 -3.46 -19.40
C GLY A 99 40.85 -3.18 -18.00
N VAL A 100 39.61 -2.70 -17.86
CA VAL A 100 39.08 -2.20 -16.58
C VAL A 100 37.99 -3.13 -16.05
N GLU A 101 38.11 -3.45 -14.76
CA GLU A 101 37.37 -4.44 -13.96
C GLU A 101 35.97 -4.83 -14.48
N ASN A 102 35.79 -6.11 -14.79
CA ASN A 102 34.55 -6.66 -15.36
C ASN A 102 33.32 -6.59 -14.43
N ALA A 103 33.50 -6.19 -13.17
CA ALA A 103 32.46 -6.24 -12.15
C ALA A 103 32.09 -4.84 -11.65
N ILE A 104 30.79 -4.55 -11.64
CA ILE A 104 30.23 -3.30 -11.13
C ILE A 104 30.25 -3.34 -9.61
N GLU A 105 31.02 -2.46 -8.97
CA GLU A 105 31.06 -2.39 -7.51
C GLU A 105 29.79 -1.78 -6.91
N VAL A 106 29.23 -2.46 -5.91
CA VAL A 106 28.10 -2.00 -5.10
C VAL A 106 28.58 -1.85 -3.65
N PRO A 107 29.08 -0.66 -3.27
CA PRO A 107 29.69 -0.47 -1.96
C PRO A 107 28.66 -0.56 -0.83
N CYS A 108 29.14 -0.96 0.35
CA CYS A 108 28.43 -0.87 1.64
C CYS A 108 27.13 -1.67 1.75
N ARG A 109 26.96 -2.77 1.02
CA ARG A 109 25.76 -3.63 1.09
C ARG A 109 26.10 -5.04 1.52
N ASN A 110 25.12 -5.74 2.08
CA ASN A 110 25.31 -7.11 2.55
C ASN A 110 25.24 -8.09 1.36
N PRO A 111 26.32 -8.82 1.03
CA PRO A 111 26.33 -9.73 -0.11
C PRO A 111 25.34 -10.89 0.05
N MET A 112 25.03 -11.30 1.28
CA MET A 112 24.03 -12.34 1.53
C MET A 112 22.63 -11.87 1.12
N LEU A 113 22.22 -10.68 1.56
CA LEU A 113 20.91 -10.12 1.20
C LEU A 113 20.84 -9.83 -0.30
N PHE A 114 21.93 -9.35 -0.89
CA PHE A 114 22.03 -9.17 -2.33
C PHE A 114 21.82 -10.48 -3.10
N GLY A 115 22.49 -11.56 -2.69
CA GLY A 115 22.29 -12.89 -3.27
C GLY A 115 20.85 -13.38 -3.17
N MET A 116 20.17 -13.14 -2.03
CA MET A 116 18.75 -13.47 -1.85
C MET A 116 17.84 -12.64 -2.78
N LEU A 117 18.14 -11.35 -2.98
CA LEU A 117 17.44 -10.52 -3.96
C LEU A 117 17.65 -10.99 -5.40
N LEU A 118 18.86 -11.41 -5.75
CA LEU A 118 19.10 -12.01 -7.06
C LEU A 118 18.31 -13.30 -7.24
N ASN A 119 18.14 -14.10 -6.19
CA ASN A 119 17.29 -15.28 -6.24
C ASN A 119 15.81 -14.91 -6.48
N LEU A 120 15.34 -13.81 -5.89
CA LEU A 120 14.01 -13.26 -6.16
C LEU A 120 13.88 -12.84 -7.63
N LEU A 121 14.85 -12.11 -8.18
CA LEU A 121 14.86 -11.71 -9.59
C LEU A 121 14.94 -12.91 -10.54
N ARG A 122 15.71 -13.94 -10.19
CA ARG A 122 15.78 -15.22 -10.94
C ARG A 122 14.45 -15.98 -10.92
N GLY A 123 13.58 -15.70 -9.96
CA GLY A 123 12.25 -16.29 -9.85
C GLY A 123 12.23 -17.64 -9.16
N TYR A 124 13.19 -17.93 -8.26
CA TYR A 124 13.11 -19.11 -7.40
C TYR A 124 11.82 -19.09 -6.58
N LYS A 125 11.29 -20.28 -6.23
CA LYS A 125 10.01 -20.43 -5.53
C LYS A 125 10.02 -19.80 -4.13
N ASN A 126 11.10 -20.04 -3.36
CA ASN A 126 11.30 -19.49 -2.02
C ASN A 126 12.65 -18.75 -1.98
N PRO A 127 12.75 -17.57 -2.60
CA PRO A 127 14.04 -16.90 -2.76
C PRO A 127 14.58 -16.32 -1.45
N ILE A 128 13.70 -16.02 -0.50
CA ILE A 128 14.04 -15.33 0.75
C ILE A 128 13.29 -16.00 1.92
N PRO A 129 14.00 -16.60 2.90
CA PRO A 129 13.38 -17.11 4.12
C PRO A 129 12.70 -15.97 4.90
N GLU A 130 11.67 -16.31 5.69
CA GLU A 130 10.85 -15.32 6.39
C GLU A 130 11.68 -14.38 7.29
N ALA A 131 12.63 -14.92 8.06
CA ALA A 131 13.52 -14.16 8.94
C ALA A 131 14.41 -13.11 8.23
N TYR A 132 14.53 -13.16 6.91
CA TYR A 132 15.30 -12.19 6.12
C TYR A 132 14.43 -11.26 5.28
N ARG A 133 13.09 -11.40 5.32
CA ARG A 133 12.20 -10.64 4.43
C ARG A 133 12.32 -9.14 4.62
N ASP A 134 12.47 -8.66 5.85
CA ASP A 134 12.49 -7.21 6.08
C ASP A 134 13.81 -6.57 5.75
N ALA A 135 14.91 -7.25 6.08
CA ALA A 135 16.23 -6.88 5.63
C ALA A 135 16.29 -6.86 4.09
N CYS A 136 15.76 -7.89 3.43
CA CYS A 136 15.70 -7.93 1.96
C CYS A 136 14.70 -6.92 1.37
N TYR A 137 13.61 -6.58 2.06
CA TYR A 137 12.69 -5.54 1.60
C TYR A 137 13.36 -4.17 1.62
N ALA A 138 14.09 -3.84 2.68
CA ALA A 138 14.89 -2.61 2.76
C ALA A 138 15.95 -2.56 1.64
N GLU A 139 16.59 -3.69 1.35
CA GLU A 139 17.50 -3.83 0.20
C GLU A 139 16.77 -3.66 -1.15
N ALA A 140 15.62 -4.29 -1.35
CA ALA A 140 14.84 -4.16 -2.58
C ALA A 140 14.39 -2.72 -2.81
N ARG A 141 13.99 -2.02 -1.74
CA ARG A 141 13.65 -0.60 -1.77
C ARG A 141 14.84 0.26 -2.19
N PHE A 142 16.03 0.00 -1.64
CA PHE A 142 17.26 0.68 -2.03
C PHE A 142 17.57 0.50 -3.52
N TYR A 143 17.47 -0.72 -4.04
CA TYR A 143 17.74 -1.01 -5.44
C TYR A 143 16.60 -0.61 -6.40
N GLY A 144 15.47 -0.10 -5.92
CA GLY A 144 14.31 0.19 -6.77
C GLY A 144 13.64 -1.07 -7.35
N LEU A 145 13.76 -2.21 -6.67
CA LEU A 145 13.23 -3.53 -7.07
C LEU A 145 11.83 -3.80 -6.48
N LEU A 146 11.09 -2.76 -6.11
CA LEU A 146 9.79 -2.90 -5.44
C LEU A 146 8.73 -3.58 -6.31
N ARG A 147 8.85 -3.50 -7.65
CA ARG A 147 7.93 -4.18 -8.57
C ARG A 147 8.22 -5.69 -8.65
N SER A 148 9.49 -6.08 -8.76
CA SER A 148 9.85 -7.50 -8.63
C SER A 148 9.51 -8.05 -7.24
N TRP A 149 9.72 -7.24 -6.20
CA TRP A 149 9.33 -7.60 -4.84
C TRP A 149 7.82 -7.84 -4.73
N SER A 150 6.99 -6.88 -5.16
CA SER A 150 5.54 -6.95 -5.07
C SER A 150 4.93 -8.09 -5.87
N SER A 151 5.62 -8.55 -6.92
CA SER A 151 5.22 -9.71 -7.71
C SER A 151 5.37 -11.06 -6.98
N ARG A 152 6.07 -11.07 -5.84
CA ARG A 152 6.39 -12.29 -5.07
C ARG A 152 5.93 -12.21 -3.62
N TYR A 153 6.06 -11.04 -3.01
CA TYR A 153 5.72 -10.80 -1.63
C TYR A 153 4.72 -9.65 -1.54
N ALA A 154 3.75 -9.78 -0.64
CA ALA A 154 2.85 -8.68 -0.35
C ALA A 154 3.64 -7.44 0.12
N VAL A 155 3.30 -6.30 -0.45
CA VAL A 155 3.91 -5.00 -0.14
C VAL A 155 3.48 -4.58 1.26
N VAL A 156 4.44 -4.27 2.11
CA VAL A 156 4.14 -3.77 3.46
C VAL A 156 3.73 -2.31 3.36
N VAL A 157 2.54 -1.99 3.87
CA VAL A 157 2.09 -0.61 3.98
C VAL A 157 2.55 -0.06 5.32
N GLU A 158 3.53 0.85 5.26
CA GLU A 158 3.94 1.69 6.36
C GLU A 158 3.45 3.11 6.07
N GLY A 159 2.84 3.77 7.04
CA GLY A 159 2.37 5.14 6.86
C GLY A 159 1.66 5.64 8.11
N PRO A 160 1.60 6.96 8.33
CA PRO A 160 0.86 7.49 9.45
C PRO A 160 -0.61 7.12 9.32
N PHE A 161 -1.30 7.08 10.45
CA PHE A 161 -2.74 7.12 10.45
C PHE A 161 -3.21 8.47 9.90
N CYS A 162 -4.12 8.42 8.92
CA CYS A 162 -4.79 9.59 8.37
C CYS A 162 -6.25 9.56 8.86
N PRO A 163 -6.63 10.42 9.82
CA PRO A 163 -7.99 10.47 10.32
C PRO A 163 -9.00 10.66 9.18
N LEU A 164 -10.08 9.89 9.24
CA LEU A 164 -11.22 9.98 8.34
C LEU A 164 -12.15 11.09 8.87
N PRO A 165 -12.54 12.07 8.03
CA PRO A 165 -13.38 13.18 8.48
C PRO A 165 -14.83 12.74 8.77
N CYS A 166 -15.15 12.41 10.02
CA CYS A 166 -16.49 12.01 10.46
C CYS A 166 -17.52 13.16 10.35
N SER A 167 -18.22 13.24 9.21
CA SER A 167 -19.40 14.10 8.94
C SER A 167 -19.34 15.52 9.56
N GLY A 168 -20.50 16.20 9.69
CA GLY A 168 -20.61 17.43 10.48
C GLY A 168 -20.69 17.18 11.99
N ARG A 169 -20.53 15.93 12.44
CA ARG A 169 -20.66 15.51 13.84
C ARG A 169 -19.45 14.67 14.26
N LEU A 170 -18.68 15.21 15.21
CA LEU A 170 -17.64 14.48 15.92
C LEU A 170 -18.30 13.60 17.00
N PHE A 171 -18.17 12.29 16.88
CA PHE A 171 -18.38 11.38 18.01
C PHE A 171 -17.13 11.47 18.90
N SER A 172 -17.30 11.83 20.17
CA SER A 172 -16.15 11.97 21.08
C SER A 172 -15.50 10.64 21.42
N ASP A 173 -16.21 9.54 21.19
CA ASP A 173 -15.81 8.21 21.60
C ASP A 173 -15.40 7.31 20.44
N VAL A 174 -15.53 7.71 19.17
CA VAL A 174 -15.13 6.90 18.01
C VAL A 174 -14.24 7.68 17.05
N VAL A 175 -13.05 7.14 16.77
CA VAL A 175 -12.07 7.68 15.82
C VAL A 175 -11.82 6.65 14.74
N CYS A 176 -11.87 7.09 13.48
CA CYS A 176 -11.58 6.25 12.33
C CYS A 176 -10.40 6.85 11.57
N ALA A 177 -9.46 6.01 11.13
CA ALA A 177 -8.29 6.47 10.39
C ALA A 177 -7.88 5.44 9.34
N THR A 178 -7.45 5.91 8.18
CA THR A 178 -6.79 5.07 7.19
C THR A 178 -5.33 4.88 7.54
N ALA A 179 -4.77 3.73 7.18
CA ALA A 179 -3.35 3.44 7.29
C ALA A 179 -2.77 3.26 5.88
N GLY A 180 -2.01 4.25 5.43
CA GLY A 180 -1.43 4.28 4.09
C GLY A 180 -2.41 4.74 3.00
N SER A 181 -2.05 4.48 1.75
CA SER A 181 -2.78 4.97 0.57
C SER A 181 -3.72 3.91 -0.02
N TYR A 182 -4.70 4.40 -0.79
CA TYR A 182 -5.61 3.53 -1.54
C TYR A 182 -4.89 2.72 -2.61
N CYS A 183 -5.07 1.41 -2.51
CA CYS A 183 -4.51 0.36 -3.35
C CYS A 183 -5.58 -0.17 -4.31
N ARG A 184 -5.20 -0.39 -5.58
CA ARG A 184 -6.11 -0.91 -6.63
C ARG A 184 -5.63 -2.23 -7.25
N ARG A 185 -4.35 -2.57 -7.10
CA ARG A 185 -3.70 -3.73 -7.72
C ARG A 185 -2.53 -4.18 -6.87
N GLY A 186 -2.21 -5.47 -6.91
CA GLY A 186 -1.14 -6.08 -6.14
C GLY A 186 -1.60 -6.55 -4.76
N LYS A 187 -0.65 -7.15 -4.05
CA LYS A 187 -0.86 -7.68 -2.70
C LYS A 187 -0.22 -6.76 -1.69
N TYR A 188 -0.93 -6.46 -0.62
CA TYR A 188 -0.50 -5.59 0.46
C TYR A 188 -0.70 -6.26 1.81
N ARG A 189 0.15 -5.95 2.78
CA ARG A 189 -0.03 -6.37 4.16
C ARG A 189 0.30 -5.22 5.12
N ILE A 190 -0.40 -5.17 6.23
CA ILE A 190 -0.12 -4.28 7.35
C ILE A 190 -0.24 -5.05 8.65
N THR A 191 0.62 -4.77 9.63
CA THR A 191 0.56 -5.38 10.96
C THR A 191 0.19 -4.33 11.99
N PHE A 192 -0.89 -4.57 12.71
CA PHE A 192 -1.34 -3.75 13.83
C PHE A 192 -0.96 -4.41 15.15
N ASN A 193 -0.38 -3.65 16.05
CA ASN A 193 -0.15 -4.02 17.44
C ASN A 193 -1.16 -3.28 18.32
N VAL A 194 -2.01 -4.03 19.01
CA VAL A 194 -3.07 -3.50 19.87
C VAL A 194 -2.48 -3.16 21.23
N LEU A 195 -2.37 -1.89 21.58
CA LEU A 195 -1.80 -1.45 22.87
C LEU A 195 -2.87 -1.42 23.97
N ARG A 196 -4.07 -0.94 23.62
CA ARG A 196 -5.26 -0.92 24.49
C ARG A 196 -6.49 -1.26 23.68
N CYS A 197 -7.42 -2.02 24.24
CA CYS A 197 -8.56 -2.55 23.50
C CYS A 197 -9.84 -2.52 24.34
N ASP A 198 -10.67 -1.51 24.12
CA ASP A 198 -12.07 -1.50 24.59
C ASP A 198 -12.98 -2.00 23.47
N THR A 199 -13.05 -1.22 22.39
CA THR A 199 -13.81 -1.51 21.18
C THR A 199 -12.99 -1.03 20.00
N MET A 200 -12.60 -1.94 19.12
CA MET A 200 -11.86 -1.58 17.92
C MET A 200 -12.15 -2.54 16.77
N ALA A 201 -11.95 -2.04 15.55
CA ALA A 201 -11.95 -2.84 14.34
C ALA A 201 -10.77 -2.50 13.43
N VAL A 202 -10.31 -3.49 12.66
CA VAL A 202 -9.28 -3.32 11.64
C VAL A 202 -9.73 -3.94 10.32
N GLY A 203 -9.37 -3.35 9.20
CA GLY A 203 -9.74 -3.90 7.90
C GLY A 203 -9.45 -2.95 6.76
N VAL A 204 -10.39 -2.82 5.83
CA VAL A 204 -10.26 -1.93 4.66
C VAL A 204 -11.51 -1.08 4.43
N ILE A 205 -11.31 0.06 3.78
CA ILE A 205 -12.34 0.97 3.30
C ILE A 205 -12.10 1.31 1.83
N SER A 206 -13.17 1.49 1.05
CA SER A 206 -13.14 1.82 -0.36
C SER A 206 -13.08 3.33 -0.59
N ARG A 207 -12.36 3.76 -1.64
CA ARG A 207 -12.20 5.17 -1.98
C ARG A 207 -13.53 5.85 -2.36
N ASP A 208 -14.36 5.14 -3.11
CA ASP A 208 -15.55 5.74 -3.73
C ASP A 208 -16.66 6.00 -2.70
N LYS A 209 -16.57 5.39 -1.52
CA LYS A 209 -17.55 5.51 -0.44
C LYS A 209 -17.04 6.30 0.76
N GLU A 210 -15.80 6.83 0.68
CA GLU A 210 -15.24 7.79 1.64
C GLU A 210 -16.04 9.12 1.72
N LYS A 211 -17.11 9.28 0.94
CA LYS A 211 -18.01 10.44 0.90
C LYS A 211 -19.44 10.14 1.33
N MET A 212 -19.80 8.86 1.53
CA MET A 212 -21.12 8.45 2.00
C MET A 212 -21.06 8.30 3.53
N TRP A 213 -21.08 9.43 4.24
CA TRP A 213 -20.93 9.43 5.70
C TRP A 213 -22.29 9.23 6.33
N ALA A 214 -22.42 8.09 6.99
CA ALA A 214 -23.62 7.73 7.72
C ALA A 214 -23.44 7.99 9.23
N ASP A 215 -24.55 8.15 9.95
CA ASP A 215 -24.54 8.58 11.36
C ASP A 215 -23.93 7.55 12.31
N SER A 216 -23.76 6.31 11.85
CA SER A 216 -23.09 5.24 12.60
C SER A 216 -22.22 4.39 11.68
N VAL A 217 -21.22 3.73 12.25
CA VAL A 217 -20.32 2.80 11.54
C VAL A 217 -21.12 1.67 10.85
N ASP A 218 -22.25 1.27 11.43
CA ASP A 218 -23.12 0.22 10.88
C ASP A 218 -23.78 0.60 9.55
N GLN A 219 -23.91 1.90 9.27
CA GLN A 219 -24.50 2.41 8.04
C GLN A 219 -23.44 2.74 6.97
N TRP A 220 -22.15 2.58 7.28
CA TRP A 220 -21.11 2.85 6.31
C TRP A 220 -21.22 1.89 5.13
N GLU A 221 -20.86 2.36 3.93
CA GLU A 221 -20.73 1.52 2.76
C GLU A 221 -19.28 1.44 2.33
N GLY A 222 -18.93 0.35 1.65
CA GLY A 222 -17.62 0.16 1.07
C GLY A 222 -16.54 -0.21 2.08
N PHE A 223 -16.86 -0.97 3.13
CA PHE A 223 -15.87 -1.42 4.11
C PHE A 223 -15.93 -2.92 4.36
N ALA A 224 -14.83 -3.47 4.87
CA ALA A 224 -14.78 -4.79 5.49
C ALA A 224 -13.88 -4.71 6.73
N LEU A 225 -14.43 -5.01 7.90
CA LEU A 225 -13.85 -4.82 9.21
C LEU A 225 -13.92 -6.11 10.03
N CYS A 226 -12.85 -6.42 10.76
CA CYS A 226 -12.87 -7.40 11.83
C CYS A 226 -12.86 -6.64 13.16
N TRP A 227 -13.86 -6.88 14.00
CA TRP A 227 -14.01 -6.31 15.34
C TRP A 227 -13.33 -7.17 16.40
N ASN A 228 -12.95 -6.54 17.51
CA ASN A 228 -12.30 -7.19 18.65
C ASN A 228 -13.16 -8.24 19.35
N ASP A 229 -14.48 -8.16 19.21
CA ASP A 229 -15.45 -9.15 19.70
C ASP A 229 -15.61 -10.38 18.79
N GLY A 230 -14.81 -10.47 17.73
CA GLY A 230 -14.79 -11.62 16.81
C GLY A 230 -15.89 -11.60 15.77
N ARG A 231 -16.45 -10.43 15.46
CA ARG A 231 -17.32 -10.24 14.30
C ARG A 231 -16.54 -9.70 13.11
N THR A 232 -16.81 -10.23 11.93
CA THR A 232 -16.48 -9.58 10.67
C THR A 232 -17.72 -8.93 10.10
N VAL A 233 -17.64 -7.63 9.82
CA VAL A 233 -18.71 -6.85 9.22
C VAL A 233 -18.22 -6.29 7.91
N HIS A 234 -18.99 -6.47 6.83
CA HIS A 234 -18.71 -5.82 5.57
C HIS A 234 -19.98 -5.32 4.92
N ASN A 235 -19.89 -4.19 4.20
CA ASN A 235 -21.01 -3.64 3.46
C ASN A 235 -20.53 -3.19 2.08
N PHE A 236 -20.89 -3.97 1.05
CA PHE A 236 -20.61 -3.66 -0.35
C PHE A 236 -21.91 -3.64 -1.19
N GLY A 237 -22.99 -3.13 -0.58
CA GLY A 237 -24.34 -3.12 -1.15
C GLY A 237 -25.37 -3.85 -0.26
N GLU A 238 -24.90 -4.83 0.51
CA GLU A 238 -25.64 -5.49 1.57
C GLU A 238 -24.72 -5.63 2.80
N ALA A 239 -25.24 -5.25 3.98
CA ALA A 239 -24.51 -5.37 5.22
C ALA A 239 -24.54 -6.83 5.69
N VAL A 240 -23.36 -7.46 5.75
CA VAL A 240 -23.18 -8.83 6.20
C VAL A 240 -22.37 -8.82 7.49
N MET A 241 -22.84 -9.59 8.47
CA MET A 241 -22.17 -9.79 9.75
C MET A 241 -21.95 -11.28 9.98
N GLU A 242 -20.70 -11.67 10.13
CA GLU A 242 -20.29 -13.04 10.40
C GLU A 242 -19.49 -13.11 11.70
N ARG A 243 -19.52 -14.25 12.39
CA ARG A 243 -18.65 -14.48 13.55
C ARG A 243 -17.42 -15.26 13.11
N THR A 244 -16.23 -14.68 13.28
CA THR A 244 -14.95 -15.35 13.02
C THR A 244 -14.64 -16.41 14.07
N GLY A 245 -15.21 -16.26 15.27
CA GLY A 245 -14.88 -17.07 16.45
C GLY A 245 -13.59 -16.64 17.15
N VAL A 246 -12.92 -15.58 16.68
CA VAL A 246 -11.66 -15.08 17.26
C VAL A 246 -11.85 -13.69 17.81
N THR A 247 -11.79 -13.58 19.13
CA THR A 247 -11.63 -12.29 19.79
C THR A 247 -10.17 -11.93 19.94
N TYR A 248 -9.88 -10.63 20.02
CA TYR A 248 -8.55 -10.12 20.31
C TYR A 248 -8.63 -8.99 21.33
N ALA A 249 -7.54 -8.77 22.08
CA ALA A 249 -7.46 -7.81 23.17
C ALA A 249 -6.12 -7.07 23.13
N ALA A 250 -5.80 -6.34 24.21
CA ALA A 250 -4.50 -5.70 24.35
C ALA A 250 -3.35 -6.73 24.20
N ASN A 251 -2.26 -6.27 23.60
CA ASN A 251 -1.06 -7.00 23.16
C ASN A 251 -1.25 -7.94 21.95
N ALA A 252 -2.44 -8.01 21.35
CA ALA A 252 -2.63 -8.79 20.14
C ALA A 252 -1.91 -8.16 18.93
N ARG A 253 -1.28 -9.01 18.11
CA ARG A 253 -0.76 -8.61 16.79
C ARG A 253 -1.65 -9.17 15.67
N ILE A 254 -2.20 -8.26 14.89
CA ILE A 254 -3.15 -8.56 13.81
C ILE A 254 -2.52 -8.15 12.49
N ARG A 255 -2.27 -9.11 11.61
CA ARG A 255 -1.82 -8.85 10.26
C ARG A 255 -3.02 -8.85 9.33
N VAL A 256 -3.24 -7.76 8.61
CA VAL A 256 -4.29 -7.62 7.61
C VAL A 256 -3.64 -7.73 6.24
N GLU A 257 -4.09 -8.67 5.42
CA GLU A 257 -3.56 -8.93 4.08
C GLU A 257 -4.65 -8.62 3.04
N LEU A 258 -4.35 -7.72 2.12
CA LEU A 258 -5.21 -7.27 1.04
C LEU A 258 -4.63 -7.71 -0.29
N ASP A 259 -5.31 -8.61 -0.99
CA ASP A 259 -5.01 -9.00 -2.36
C ASP A 259 -5.99 -8.28 -3.29
N CYS A 260 -5.57 -7.15 -3.87
CA CYS A 260 -6.41 -6.40 -4.80
C CYS A 260 -6.60 -7.11 -6.14
N ASP A 261 -5.70 -8.04 -6.50
CA ASP A 261 -5.77 -8.74 -7.79
C ASP A 261 -6.78 -9.90 -7.71
N GLU A 262 -6.80 -10.62 -6.60
CA GLU A 262 -7.79 -11.67 -6.32
C GLU A 262 -9.09 -11.14 -5.68
N GLY A 263 -9.08 -9.87 -5.23
CA GLY A 263 -10.21 -9.28 -4.50
C GLY A 263 -10.44 -9.95 -3.16
N ILE A 264 -9.38 -10.23 -2.40
CA ILE A 264 -9.44 -10.97 -1.14
C ILE A 264 -8.85 -10.13 -0.01
N LEU A 265 -9.59 -10.01 1.09
CA LEU A 265 -9.11 -9.50 2.36
C LEU A 265 -9.00 -10.65 3.34
N SER A 266 -7.90 -10.70 4.09
CA SER A 266 -7.76 -11.65 5.18
C SER A 266 -7.12 -11.05 6.43
N TRP A 267 -7.44 -11.63 7.57
CA TRP A 267 -6.88 -11.26 8.87
C TRP A 267 -6.17 -12.47 9.48
N CYS A 268 -4.90 -12.31 9.79
CA CYS A 268 -4.06 -13.30 10.44
C CYS A 268 -3.73 -12.84 11.86
N PHE A 269 -4.16 -13.61 12.86
CA PHE A 269 -3.85 -13.33 14.26
C PHE A 269 -2.54 -14.04 14.62
N LEU A 270 -1.44 -13.33 14.85
CA LEU A 270 -0.12 -14.00 14.91
C LEU A 270 0.02 -15.00 16.07
N GLU A 271 -0.78 -14.84 17.12
CA GLU A 271 -0.81 -15.76 18.26
C GLU A 271 -1.73 -16.98 18.05
N ARG A 272 -2.55 -16.99 16.99
CA ARG A 272 -3.54 -18.05 16.71
C ARG A 272 -3.58 -18.31 15.21
N GLN A 273 -3.29 -19.54 14.76
CA GLN A 273 -3.35 -19.92 13.33
C GLN A 273 -4.77 -19.89 12.75
N GLN A 274 -5.38 -18.72 12.68
CA GLN A 274 -6.73 -18.54 12.19
C GLN A 274 -6.76 -17.34 11.26
N MET A 275 -7.38 -17.57 10.10
CA MET A 275 -7.56 -16.63 9.02
C MET A 275 -9.06 -16.43 8.84
N SER A 276 -9.53 -15.18 8.91
CA SER A 276 -10.84 -14.82 8.35
C SER A 276 -10.63 -14.26 6.94
N VAL A 277 -11.56 -14.50 6.02
CA VAL A 277 -11.42 -14.13 4.59
C VAL A 277 -12.72 -13.51 4.09
N VAL A 278 -12.63 -12.33 3.46
CA VAL A 278 -13.77 -11.64 2.83
C VAL A 278 -13.43 -11.35 1.36
N ARG A 279 -14.38 -11.55 0.46
CA ARG A 279 -14.25 -11.18 -0.96
C ARG A 279 -14.67 -9.72 -1.17
N LEU A 280 -13.84 -8.98 -1.88
CA LEU A 280 -14.00 -7.55 -2.13
C LEU A 280 -14.42 -7.29 -3.60
N PRO A 281 -15.24 -6.25 -3.85
CA PRO A 281 -15.53 -5.80 -5.21
C PRO A 281 -14.29 -5.17 -5.87
N PRO A 282 -14.28 -5.00 -7.21
CA PRO A 282 -13.16 -4.42 -7.95
C PRO A 282 -13.06 -2.90 -7.78
N MET A 283 -12.71 -2.44 -6.57
CA MET A 283 -12.59 -1.04 -6.17
C MET A 283 -11.16 -0.74 -5.65
N SER A 284 -10.91 0.52 -5.29
CA SER A 284 -9.66 0.89 -4.61
C SER A 284 -9.87 0.89 -3.10
N PHE A 285 -8.97 0.27 -2.34
CA PHE A 285 -9.08 0.09 -0.89
C PHE A 285 -7.88 0.65 -0.13
N ALA A 286 -8.11 1.28 1.01
CA ALA A 286 -7.08 1.60 1.99
C ALA A 286 -7.28 0.75 3.24
N PHE A 287 -6.21 0.41 3.95
CA PHE A 287 -6.35 -0.16 5.29
C PHE A 287 -7.00 0.88 6.22
N VAL A 288 -7.83 0.42 7.14
CA VAL A 288 -8.55 1.30 8.06
C VAL A 288 -8.58 0.70 9.46
N VAL A 289 -8.57 1.59 10.45
CA VAL A 289 -8.82 1.27 11.85
C VAL A 289 -10.00 2.08 12.36
N VAL A 290 -10.83 1.44 13.17
CA VAL A 290 -11.91 2.07 13.93
C VAL A 290 -11.56 1.85 15.39
N LEU A 291 -11.40 2.94 16.14
CA LEU A 291 -11.11 2.92 17.57
C LEU A 291 -12.26 3.55 18.30
N ALA A 292 -12.68 2.95 19.41
CA ALA A 292 -13.60 3.59 20.31
C ALA A 292 -13.11 3.55 21.76
N ARG A 293 -13.57 4.54 22.55
CA ARG A 293 -13.21 4.72 23.97
C ARG A 293 -11.69 4.83 24.16
N SER A 294 -11.10 4.08 25.09
CA SER A 294 -9.67 4.16 25.44
C SER A 294 -8.82 3.17 24.64
N SER A 295 -9.23 2.86 23.40
CA SER A 295 -8.52 1.92 22.53
C SER A 295 -7.31 2.58 21.84
N GLU A 296 -6.23 1.84 21.69
CA GLU A 296 -4.96 2.32 21.14
C GLU A 296 -4.33 1.23 20.26
N VAL A 297 -3.90 1.62 19.06
CA VAL A 297 -3.29 0.72 18.08
C VAL A 297 -2.07 1.38 17.45
N GLN A 298 -1.05 0.58 17.17
CA GLN A 298 0.18 0.99 16.51
C GLN A 298 0.39 0.18 15.23
N ILE A 299 0.84 0.84 14.16
CA ILE A 299 1.34 0.14 12.97
C ILE A 299 2.76 -0.29 13.27
N VAL A 300 3.03 -1.59 13.12
CA VAL A 300 4.39 -2.14 13.24
C VAL A 300 4.83 -2.51 11.83
N GLY A 301 6.07 -2.15 11.48
CA GLY A 301 6.75 -2.75 10.32
C GLY A 301 6.78 -4.26 10.49
N SER A 302 7.04 -5.01 9.42
CA SER A 302 7.19 -6.46 9.57
C SER A 302 8.30 -6.81 10.58
N ASP A 303 8.10 -7.92 11.31
CA ASP A 303 9.11 -8.58 12.16
C ASP A 303 10.07 -9.43 11.33
#